data_AF-A0A2V6UDI0-F1
#
_entry.id   AF-A0A2V6UDI0-F1
#
_cell.length_a   1.000
_cell.length_b   1.000
_cell.length_c   1.000
_cell.angle_alpha   90.00
_cell.angle_beta   90.00
_cell.angle_gamma   90.00
#
_symmetry.space_group_name_H-M   'P 1'
#
loop_
_entity.id
_entity.type
_entity.pdbx_description
1 polymer ?
#
loop_
_entity_poly.entity_id
_entity_poly.type
_entity_poly.pdbx_seq_one_letter_code
_entity_poly.pdbx_strand_id
1 'polypeptide(L)'
;MLVLLSVTTSGTAVAEPATQARLTDAYRSLPFSFEPNLGQSDARVKFLARTRGITVFLTATDTVLSTGRSAVRMRLVGANSAARIEGLDALPGRSHSFIGRDPSRWRTDVPTYTRVAYRDIYPGIDLVYYGTQERQLEYDFVVGPGADPRAIRLTFDGVDRLELNGTGDLVLHVGDTSLRFGKPLVYQRSEGARRKVAGRWAFENRTTVGFHVGSYDARRPLVIDPTIVLATYVGGGLTDQAFAIALDASANVYLTGNTNSADFPTTVGAFQPTPPSARVDAFVVKLNSAFTARTYSTYLGGTTGDDAGRGIAVDATGNAYVTGFTAST
;
A
#
# COMPACT_ATOMS: atom_id res chain seq x y z
N MET A 1 -28.40 -8.38 -4.82
CA MET A 1 -27.76 -8.39 -6.15
C MET A 1 -27.13 -7.03 -6.36
N LEU A 2 -25.82 -6.90 -6.10
CA LEU A 2 -25.08 -5.65 -6.24
C LEU A 2 -24.33 -5.71 -7.58
N VAL A 3 -24.70 -4.84 -8.52
CA VAL A 3 -24.08 -4.76 -9.85
C VAL A 3 -22.95 -3.74 -9.77
N LEU A 4 -21.69 -4.18 -9.94
CA LEU A 4 -20.57 -3.25 -10.11
C LEU A 4 -20.56 -2.72 -11.54
N LEU A 5 -20.52 -1.41 -11.73
CA LEU A 5 -20.30 -0.78 -13.02
C LEU A 5 -18.98 0.01 -12.93
N SER A 6 -17.92 -0.44 -13.60
CA SER A 6 -16.73 0.39 -13.81
C SER A 6 -16.77 0.93 -15.24
N VAL A 7 -17.13 2.21 -15.35
CA VAL A 7 -17.16 2.94 -16.63
C VAL A 7 -15.88 3.75 -16.70
N THR A 8 -15.03 3.45 -17.68
CA THR A 8 -13.94 4.36 -18.08
C THR A 8 -14.41 5.14 -19.31
N THR A 9 -14.92 6.36 -19.09
CA THR A 9 -15.31 7.26 -20.16
C THR A 9 -14.06 7.86 -20.82
N SER A 10 -13.78 7.42 -22.05
CA SER A 10 -13.06 8.24 -23.02
C SER A 10 -14.08 9.15 -23.70
N GLY A 11 -14.37 10.28 -23.07
CA GLY A 11 -15.32 11.27 -23.56
C GLY A 11 -15.77 12.21 -22.45
N THR A 12 -15.71 13.51 -22.73
CA THR A 12 -16.08 14.63 -21.87
C THR A 12 -17.57 14.61 -21.49
N ALA A 13 -17.94 13.74 -20.56
CA ALA A 13 -19.11 13.90 -19.71
C ALA A 13 -18.60 13.83 -18.28
N VAL A 14 -18.37 15.00 -17.69
CA VAL A 14 -18.01 15.11 -16.27
C VAL A 14 -19.28 14.72 -15.50
N ALA A 15 -19.26 13.57 -14.84
CA ALA A 15 -20.31 13.23 -13.89
C ALA A 15 -20.38 14.35 -12.83
N GLU A 16 -21.58 14.75 -12.41
CA GLU A 16 -21.69 15.77 -11.36
C GLU A 16 -20.82 15.40 -10.14
N PRO A 17 -20.11 16.36 -9.53
CA PRO A 17 -19.16 16.09 -8.44
C PRO A 17 -19.74 15.22 -7.32
N ALA A 18 -21.03 15.41 -7.00
CA ALA A 18 -21.76 14.63 -6.00
C ALA A 18 -22.01 13.16 -6.40
N THR A 19 -22.15 12.88 -7.70
CA THR A 19 -22.32 11.52 -8.25
C THR A 19 -20.97 10.81 -8.32
N GLN A 20 -19.91 11.53 -8.69
CA GLN A 20 -18.55 11.01 -8.70
C GLN A 20 -18.05 10.71 -7.28
N ALA A 21 -18.37 11.56 -6.30
CA ALA A 21 -18.10 11.32 -4.88
C ALA A 21 -18.86 10.08 -4.36
N ARG A 22 -20.17 9.97 -4.60
CA ARG A 22 -20.99 8.80 -4.20
C ARG A 22 -20.52 7.49 -4.82
N LEU A 23 -20.14 7.48 -6.10
CA LEU A 23 -19.56 6.31 -6.76
C LEU A 23 -18.21 5.95 -6.14
N THR A 24 -17.36 6.94 -5.88
CA THR A 24 -16.06 6.71 -5.24
C THR A 24 -16.23 6.15 -3.82
N ASP A 25 -17.19 6.65 -3.04
CA ASP A 25 -17.48 6.16 -1.69
C ASP A 25 -18.09 4.75 -1.68
N ALA A 26 -18.94 4.42 -2.66
CA ALA A 26 -19.43 3.06 -2.86
C ALA A 26 -18.31 2.09 -3.26
N TYR A 27 -17.36 2.52 -4.11
CA TYR A 27 -16.16 1.73 -4.42
C TYR A 27 -15.23 1.57 -3.20
N ARG A 28 -15.22 2.55 -2.29
CA ARG A 28 -14.44 2.52 -1.05
C ARG A 28 -15.07 1.66 0.04
N SER A 29 -16.34 1.26 -0.03
CA SER A 29 -16.94 0.33 0.93
C SER A 29 -16.85 -1.14 0.51
N LEU A 30 -16.42 -1.43 -0.73
CA LEU A 30 -16.31 -2.80 -1.23
C LEU A 30 -15.16 -3.57 -0.58
N PRO A 31 -15.33 -4.85 -0.23
CA PRO A 31 -14.25 -5.67 0.30
C PRO A 31 -13.07 -5.75 -0.69
N PHE A 32 -11.84 -5.82 -0.16
CA PHE A 32 -10.67 -6.12 -0.98
C PHE A 32 -10.89 -7.46 -1.69
N SER A 33 -10.68 -7.48 -3.01
CA SER A 33 -10.87 -8.68 -3.81
C SER A 33 -9.93 -8.72 -5.00
N PHE A 34 -9.64 -9.93 -5.45
CA PHE A 34 -8.91 -10.21 -6.68
C PHE A 34 -9.87 -10.52 -7.82
N GLU A 35 -9.57 -9.97 -8.99
CA GLU A 35 -10.27 -10.20 -10.24
C GLU A 35 -9.31 -10.93 -11.21
N PRO A 36 -9.74 -12.01 -11.89
CA PRO A 36 -8.96 -12.59 -12.97
C PRO A 36 -8.92 -11.64 -14.16
N ASN A 37 -7.76 -11.58 -14.83
CA ASN A 37 -7.63 -10.82 -16.07
C ASN A 37 -8.20 -11.63 -17.24
N LEU A 38 -9.37 -11.21 -17.71
CA LEU A 38 -10.07 -11.70 -18.89
C LEU A 38 -9.92 -10.72 -20.07
N GLY A 39 -8.91 -9.83 -20.03
CA GLY A 39 -8.64 -8.81 -21.04
C GLY A 39 -8.96 -7.38 -20.59
N GLN A 40 -9.19 -7.16 -19.29
CA GLN A 40 -9.35 -5.81 -18.72
C GLN A 40 -8.00 -5.08 -18.58
N SER A 41 -6.88 -5.81 -18.60
CA SER A 41 -5.51 -5.28 -18.45
C SER A 41 -4.54 -5.98 -19.40
N ASP A 42 -3.26 -5.60 -19.35
CA ASP A 42 -2.15 -6.21 -20.10
C ASP A 42 -2.17 -7.75 -20.00
N ALA A 43 -1.93 -8.44 -21.12
CA ALA A 43 -2.05 -9.90 -21.22
C ALA A 43 -1.12 -10.69 -20.29
N ARG A 44 -0.05 -10.07 -19.77
CA ARG A 44 0.85 -10.68 -18.78
C ARG A 44 0.23 -10.78 -17.40
N VAL A 45 -0.76 -9.94 -17.10
CA VAL A 45 -1.48 -9.93 -15.83
C VAL A 45 -2.41 -11.14 -15.78
N LYS A 46 -2.40 -11.85 -14.66
CA LYS A 46 -3.24 -13.02 -14.37
C LYS A 46 -4.37 -12.65 -13.43
N PHE A 47 -4.06 -11.89 -12.39
CA PHE A 47 -5.02 -11.32 -11.47
C PHE A 47 -4.69 -9.85 -11.19
N LEU A 48 -5.71 -9.07 -10.86
CA LEU A 48 -5.55 -7.71 -10.39
C LEU A 48 -6.39 -7.48 -9.13
N ALA A 49 -5.92 -6.59 -8.27
CA ALA A 49 -6.67 -6.09 -7.13
C ALA A 49 -6.50 -4.58 -7.03
N ARG A 50 -7.46 -3.90 -6.41
CA ARG A 50 -7.42 -2.45 -6.19
C ARG A 50 -7.61 -2.16 -4.72
N THR A 51 -6.72 -1.35 -4.16
CA THR A 51 -6.81 -0.91 -2.78
C THR A 51 -6.30 0.52 -2.65
N ARG A 52 -7.01 1.39 -1.93
CA ARG A 52 -6.54 2.73 -1.53
C ARG A 52 -5.69 3.44 -2.60
N GLY A 53 -6.20 3.59 -3.83
CA GLY A 53 -5.49 4.29 -4.93
C GLY A 53 -4.31 3.54 -5.58
N ILE A 54 -4.00 2.33 -5.13
CA ILE A 54 -3.00 1.42 -5.68
C ILE A 54 -3.72 0.31 -6.46
N THR A 55 -3.22 0.00 -7.65
CA THR A 55 -3.57 -1.22 -8.38
C THR A 55 -2.44 -2.23 -8.22
N VAL A 56 -2.80 -3.43 -7.79
CA VAL A 56 -1.92 -4.60 -7.69
C VAL A 56 -2.12 -5.41 -8.96
N PHE A 57 -1.03 -5.70 -9.68
CA PHE A 57 -1.04 -6.62 -10.81
C PHE A 57 -0.19 -7.84 -10.48
N LEU A 58 -0.82 -9.01 -10.51
CA LEU A 58 -0.17 -10.29 -10.31
C LEU A 58 0.07 -10.94 -11.68
N THR A 59 1.33 -11.23 -11.99
CA THR A 59 1.76 -11.85 -13.27
C THR A 59 2.25 -13.28 -13.01
N ALA A 60 2.90 -13.94 -13.98
CA ALA A 60 3.43 -15.28 -13.77
C ALA A 60 4.49 -15.34 -12.65
N THR A 61 5.37 -14.34 -12.56
CA THR A 61 6.52 -14.32 -11.63
C THR A 61 6.78 -12.97 -10.97
N ASP A 62 5.94 -11.97 -11.25
CA ASP A 62 6.08 -10.63 -10.68
C ASP A 62 4.78 -10.18 -10.02
N THR A 63 4.92 -9.34 -9.00
CA THR A 63 3.86 -8.53 -8.40
C THR A 63 4.18 -7.06 -8.56
N VAL A 64 3.28 -6.31 -9.16
CA VAL A 64 3.44 -4.87 -9.43
C VAL A 64 2.44 -4.08 -8.59
N LEU A 65 2.95 -3.14 -7.79
CA LEU A 65 2.16 -2.14 -7.08
C LEU A 65 2.26 -0.83 -7.86
N SER A 66 1.14 -0.32 -8.38
CA SER A 66 1.12 0.88 -9.22
C SER A 66 0.13 1.92 -8.72
N THR A 67 0.54 3.19 -8.70
CA THR A 67 -0.32 4.36 -8.45
C THR A 67 -0.81 5.01 -9.74
N GLY A 68 -0.44 4.44 -10.90
CA GLY A 68 -0.63 5.03 -12.22
C GLY A 68 0.45 6.06 -12.61
N ARG A 69 1.16 6.65 -11.63
CA ARG A 69 2.31 7.54 -11.87
C ARG A 69 3.66 6.85 -11.65
N SER A 70 3.71 5.99 -10.64
CA SER A 70 4.89 5.22 -10.28
C SER A 70 4.50 3.76 -10.04
N ALA A 71 5.47 2.86 -10.21
CA ALA A 71 5.27 1.45 -9.93
C ALA A 71 6.51 0.83 -9.29
N VAL A 72 6.28 0.01 -8.26
CA VAL A 72 7.27 -0.89 -7.68
C VAL A 72 6.93 -2.29 -8.13
N ARG A 73 7.92 -3.04 -8.63
CA ARG A 73 7.74 -4.42 -9.06
C ARG A 73 8.60 -5.35 -8.23
N MET A 74 7.96 -6.24 -7.48
CA MET A 74 8.62 -7.38 -6.85
C MET A 74 8.72 -8.52 -7.88
N ARG A 75 9.93 -9.03 -8.12
CA ARG A 75 10.20 -10.17 -8.99
C ARG A 75 10.62 -11.39 -8.18
N LEU A 76 10.02 -12.53 -8.49
CA LEU A 76 10.35 -13.82 -7.90
C LEU A 76 11.47 -14.47 -8.72
N VAL A 77 12.73 -14.32 -8.28
CA VAL A 77 13.92 -14.76 -9.03
C VAL A 77 14.03 -16.28 -9.01
N GLY A 78 14.04 -16.91 -10.18
CA GLY A 78 14.09 -18.36 -10.31
C GLY A 78 12.75 -19.06 -10.09
N ALA A 79 11.65 -18.29 -10.02
CA ALA A 79 10.33 -18.85 -9.88
C ALA A 79 9.86 -19.62 -11.13
N ASN A 80 9.01 -20.61 -10.90
CA ASN A 80 8.34 -21.37 -11.93
C ASN A 80 7.33 -20.49 -12.68
N SER A 81 7.70 -19.98 -13.85
CA SER A 81 6.82 -19.17 -14.69
C SER A 81 5.58 -19.91 -15.22
N ALA A 82 5.55 -21.24 -15.12
CA ALA A 82 4.41 -22.08 -15.47
C ALA A 82 3.61 -22.53 -14.23
N ALA A 83 3.87 -21.95 -13.05
CA ALA A 83 3.12 -22.25 -11.83
C ALA A 83 1.61 -22.11 -12.06
N ARG A 84 0.84 -23.01 -11.45
CA ARG A 84 -0.62 -22.93 -11.52
C ARG A 84 -1.09 -21.78 -10.62
N ILE A 85 -1.85 -20.85 -11.19
CA ILE A 85 -2.37 -19.68 -10.50
C ILE A 85 -3.89 -19.81 -10.42
N GLU A 86 -4.45 -19.75 -9.22
CA GLU A 86 -5.88 -19.95 -8.98
C GLU A 86 -6.45 -18.93 -8.00
N GLY A 87 -7.66 -18.46 -8.28
CA GLY A 87 -8.44 -17.66 -7.32
C GLY A 87 -9.10 -18.60 -6.31
N LEU A 88 -9.02 -18.26 -5.02
CA LEU A 88 -9.58 -19.05 -3.92
C LEU A 88 -10.67 -18.27 -3.18
N ASP A 89 -11.59 -19.01 -2.55
CA ASP A 89 -12.78 -18.53 -1.85
C ASP A 89 -13.52 -17.44 -2.65
N ALA A 90 -14.23 -17.90 -3.69
CA ALA A 90 -15.01 -17.02 -4.54
C ALA A 90 -16.01 -16.21 -3.71
N LEU A 91 -16.04 -14.91 -3.95
CA LEU A 91 -16.96 -13.98 -3.33
C LEU A 91 -18.28 -13.95 -4.12
N PRO A 92 -19.41 -13.65 -3.46
CA PRO A 92 -20.69 -13.52 -4.15
C PRO A 92 -20.76 -12.31 -5.09
N GLY A 93 -19.86 -11.33 -4.92
CA GLY A 93 -19.76 -10.14 -5.75
C GLY A 93 -19.20 -10.45 -7.15
N ARG A 94 -19.71 -9.73 -8.15
CA ARG A 94 -19.24 -9.78 -9.53
C ARG A 94 -18.74 -8.42 -9.97
N SER A 95 -17.71 -8.40 -10.80
CA SER A 95 -17.15 -7.17 -11.38
C SER A 95 -17.52 -7.05 -12.86
N HIS A 96 -17.79 -5.81 -13.29
CA HIS A 96 -18.05 -5.50 -14.69
C HIS A 96 -17.19 -4.30 -15.12
N SER A 97 -16.42 -4.50 -16.19
CA SER A 97 -15.49 -3.54 -16.79
C SER A 97 -15.95 -3.13 -18.17
N PHE A 98 -16.29 -1.86 -18.33
CA PHE A 98 -16.74 -1.27 -19.60
C PHE A 98 -15.64 -0.35 -20.13
N ILE A 99 -14.73 -0.93 -20.90
CA ILE A 99 -13.56 -0.21 -21.46
C ILE A 99 -13.90 0.31 -22.85
N GLY A 100 -14.02 1.63 -22.97
CA GLY A 100 -14.30 2.31 -24.24
C GLY A 100 -15.72 2.05 -24.76
N ARG A 101 -15.97 2.51 -26.00
CA ARG A 101 -17.30 2.45 -26.64
C ARG A 101 -17.59 1.14 -27.36
N ASP A 102 -16.60 0.26 -27.49
CA ASP A 102 -16.73 -1.03 -28.16
C ASP A 102 -17.22 -2.09 -27.16
N PRO A 103 -18.46 -2.60 -27.30
CA PRO A 103 -19.00 -3.60 -26.38
C PRO A 103 -18.23 -4.92 -26.36
N SER A 104 -17.50 -5.26 -27.43
CA SER A 104 -16.66 -6.46 -27.47
C SER A 104 -15.50 -6.41 -26.48
N ARG A 105 -15.14 -5.19 -26.02
CA ARG A 105 -14.12 -4.95 -24.99
C ARG A 105 -14.69 -4.88 -23.58
N TRP A 106 -16.01 -4.98 -23.44
CA TRP A 106 -16.64 -5.04 -22.14
C TRP A 106 -16.48 -6.44 -21.54
N ARG A 107 -16.27 -6.49 -20.22
CA ARG A 107 -16.18 -7.74 -19.46
C ARG A 107 -17.21 -7.66 -18.35
N THR A 108 -18.18 -8.57 -18.37
CA THR A 108 -19.26 -8.62 -17.39
C THR A 108 -19.23 -9.94 -16.66
N ASP A 109 -19.83 -9.98 -15.47
CA ASP A 109 -19.94 -11.19 -14.65
C ASP A 109 -18.58 -11.79 -14.24
N VAL A 110 -17.55 -10.94 -14.10
CA VAL A 110 -16.21 -11.38 -13.71
C VAL A 110 -16.26 -11.82 -12.24
N PRO A 111 -15.87 -13.06 -11.91
CA PRO A 111 -15.84 -13.53 -10.53
C PRO A 111 -14.78 -12.80 -9.72
N THR A 112 -15.00 -12.69 -8.42
CA THR A 112 -14.05 -12.09 -7.48
C THR A 112 -13.65 -13.08 -6.40
N TYR A 113 -12.44 -12.94 -5.86
CA TYR A 113 -11.84 -13.90 -4.92
C TYR A 113 -11.23 -13.18 -3.72
N THR A 114 -11.24 -13.80 -2.55
CA THR A 114 -10.55 -13.26 -1.37
C THR A 114 -9.05 -13.49 -1.42
N ARG A 115 -8.60 -14.54 -2.13
CA ARG A 115 -7.19 -14.94 -2.21
C ARG A 115 -6.81 -15.39 -3.62
N VAL A 116 -5.51 -15.33 -3.93
CA VAL A 116 -4.91 -15.92 -5.14
C VAL A 116 -3.73 -16.78 -4.72
N ALA A 117 -3.72 -18.04 -5.14
CA ALA A 117 -2.64 -18.98 -4.85
C ALA A 117 -1.84 -19.29 -6.11
N TYR A 118 -0.52 -19.19 -5.98
CA TYR A 118 0.48 -19.69 -6.90
C TYR A 118 0.99 -21.00 -6.34
N ARG A 119 0.77 -22.08 -7.07
CA ARG A 119 1.15 -23.43 -6.66
C ARG A 119 2.52 -23.77 -7.20
N ASP A 120 3.39 -24.25 -6.32
CA ASP A 120 4.75 -24.69 -6.66
C ASP A 120 5.51 -23.59 -7.42
N ILE A 121 5.42 -22.35 -6.90
CA ILE A 121 6.08 -21.17 -7.49
C ILE A 121 7.60 -21.26 -7.33
N TYR A 122 8.06 -21.94 -6.28
CA TYR A 122 9.38 -22.55 -6.16
C TYR A 122 9.17 -24.03 -5.80
N PRO A 123 10.18 -24.91 -6.00
CA PRO A 123 10.04 -26.33 -5.70
C PRO A 123 9.55 -26.61 -4.26
N GLY A 124 8.31 -27.09 -4.14
CA GLY A 124 7.62 -27.39 -2.88
C GLY A 124 7.12 -26.17 -2.10
N ILE A 125 7.04 -24.98 -2.73
CA ILE A 125 6.64 -23.73 -2.07
C ILE A 125 5.50 -23.08 -2.86
N ASP A 126 4.39 -22.85 -2.16
CA ASP A 126 3.27 -22.05 -2.66
C ASP A 126 3.43 -20.58 -2.23
N LEU A 127 2.85 -19.67 -3.02
CA LEU A 127 2.72 -18.25 -2.67
C LEU A 127 1.24 -17.86 -2.69
N VAL A 128 0.74 -17.32 -1.59
CA VAL A 128 -0.68 -17.01 -1.43
C VAL A 128 -0.85 -15.54 -1.14
N TYR A 129 -1.53 -14.82 -2.03
CA TYR A 129 -1.92 -13.42 -1.84
C TYR A 129 -3.31 -13.33 -1.21
N TYR A 130 -3.51 -12.39 -0.28
CA TYR A 130 -4.80 -12.13 0.35
C TYR A 130 -4.94 -10.67 0.80
N GLY A 131 -6.18 -10.24 1.07
CA GLY A 131 -6.46 -8.92 1.65
C GLY A 131 -6.68 -8.99 3.15
N THR A 132 -6.16 -8.02 3.91
CA THR A 132 -6.49 -7.86 5.34
C THR A 132 -7.86 -7.23 5.55
N GLN A 133 -8.35 -7.21 6.80
CA GLN A 133 -9.58 -6.49 7.16
C GLN A 133 -9.45 -4.98 6.88
N GLU A 134 -8.24 -4.44 7.02
CA GLU A 134 -7.87 -3.06 6.69
C GLU A 134 -7.68 -2.84 5.18
N ARG A 135 -7.91 -3.87 4.35
CA ARG A 135 -7.80 -3.88 2.89
C ARG A 135 -6.37 -3.69 2.38
N GLN A 136 -5.38 -4.12 3.17
CA GLN A 136 -3.99 -4.15 2.73
C GLN A 136 -3.71 -5.45 1.99
N LEU A 137 -2.84 -5.40 0.98
CA LEU A 137 -2.33 -6.61 0.34
C LEU A 137 -1.33 -7.27 1.28
N GLU A 138 -1.53 -8.54 1.55
CA GLU A 138 -0.55 -9.41 2.21
C GLU A 138 -0.27 -10.65 1.36
N TYR A 139 0.80 -11.35 1.69
CA TYR A 139 1.13 -12.61 1.06
C TYR A 139 1.96 -13.51 1.98
N ASP A 140 1.73 -14.81 1.84
CA ASP A 140 2.45 -15.86 2.54
C ASP A 140 3.24 -16.71 1.55
N PHE A 141 4.48 -17.06 1.89
CA PHE A 141 5.13 -18.25 1.33
C PHE A 141 4.81 -19.44 2.22
N VAL A 142 4.16 -20.45 1.65
CA VAL A 142 3.86 -21.71 2.32
C VAL A 142 4.84 -22.76 1.85
N VAL A 143 5.87 -22.99 2.65
CA VAL A 143 6.95 -23.94 2.40
C VAL A 143 6.47 -25.33 2.84
N GLY A 144 6.32 -26.24 1.89
CA GLY A 144 5.93 -27.62 2.15
C GLY A 144 6.99 -28.40 2.94
N PRO A 145 6.62 -29.55 3.53
CA PRO A 145 7.58 -30.43 4.19
C PRO A 145 8.77 -30.77 3.28
N GLY A 146 9.99 -30.57 3.78
CA GLY A 146 11.24 -30.83 3.05
C GLY A 146 11.64 -29.79 2.00
N ALA A 147 10.78 -28.81 1.68
CA ALA A 147 11.13 -27.75 0.74
C ALA A 147 12.14 -26.76 1.35
N ASP A 148 13.02 -26.20 0.50
CA ASP A 148 14.09 -25.31 0.93
C ASP A 148 13.65 -23.83 0.86
N PRO A 149 13.43 -23.15 2.01
CA PRO A 149 13.03 -21.74 2.00
C PRO A 149 14.07 -20.80 1.38
N ARG A 150 15.33 -21.24 1.22
CA ARG A 150 16.39 -20.46 0.55
C ARG A 150 16.16 -20.32 -0.95
N ALA A 151 15.26 -21.12 -1.54
CA ALA A 151 14.85 -20.96 -2.93
C ALA A 151 14.13 -19.62 -3.16
N ILE A 152 13.52 -19.03 -2.12
CA ILE A 152 12.78 -17.78 -2.24
C ILE A 152 13.75 -16.61 -2.36
N ARG A 153 13.83 -16.05 -3.57
CA ARG A 153 14.70 -14.92 -3.90
C ARG A 153 13.88 -13.81 -4.55
N LEU A 154 13.97 -12.61 -4.00
CA LEU A 154 13.20 -11.45 -4.44
C LEU A 154 14.15 -10.35 -4.91
N THR A 155 13.77 -9.70 -6.01
CA THR A 155 14.35 -8.42 -6.44
C THR A 155 13.24 -7.40 -6.61
N PHE A 156 13.58 -6.12 -6.54
CA PHE A 156 12.62 -5.04 -6.67
C PHE A 156 13.09 -4.05 -7.73
N ASP A 157 12.22 -3.77 -8.69
CA ASP A 157 12.42 -2.72 -9.68
C ASP A 157 11.59 -1.49 -9.34
N GLY A 158 12.03 -0.32 -9.83
CA GLY A 158 11.40 0.97 -9.51
C GLY A 158 11.76 1.46 -8.11
N VAL A 159 12.87 0.97 -7.56
CA VAL A 159 13.42 1.37 -6.25
C VAL A 159 14.83 1.90 -6.45
N ASP A 160 15.18 2.96 -5.74
CA ASP A 160 16.51 3.57 -5.80
C ASP A 160 17.51 2.77 -4.94
N ARG A 161 17.03 2.22 -3.82
CA ARG A 161 17.84 1.48 -2.86
C ARG A 161 17.01 0.51 -2.02
N LEU A 162 17.63 -0.61 -1.65
CA LEU A 162 17.16 -1.54 -0.62
C LEU A 162 18.00 -1.42 0.64
N GLU A 163 17.37 -1.51 1.80
CA GLU A 163 18.03 -1.43 3.11
C GLU A 163 17.34 -2.31 4.15
N LEU A 164 18.10 -2.81 5.14
CA LEU A 164 17.53 -3.32 6.39
C LEU A 164 17.73 -2.29 7.49
N ASN A 165 16.63 -1.86 8.11
CA ASN A 165 16.70 -0.91 9.22
C ASN A 165 17.02 -1.62 10.55
N GLY A 166 17.20 -0.84 11.62
CA GLY A 166 17.53 -1.36 12.96
C GLY A 166 16.47 -2.29 13.59
N THR A 167 15.23 -2.27 13.10
CA THR A 167 14.15 -3.16 13.54
C THR A 167 14.09 -4.47 12.74
N GLY A 168 14.90 -4.60 11.69
CA GLY A 168 14.97 -5.79 10.83
C GLY A 168 13.93 -5.82 9.72
N ASP A 169 13.37 -4.66 9.37
CA ASP A 169 12.45 -4.50 8.25
C ASP A 169 13.23 -4.21 6.97
N LEU A 170 12.71 -4.69 5.84
CA LEU A 170 13.21 -4.36 4.52
C LEU A 170 12.57 -3.05 4.05
N VAL A 171 13.40 -2.06 3.76
CA VAL A 171 12.99 -0.74 3.30
C VAL A 171 13.39 -0.58 1.83
N LEU A 172 12.40 -0.23 1.01
CA LEU A 172 12.54 0.09 -0.41
C LEU A 172 12.42 1.61 -0.54
N HIS A 173 13.52 2.28 -0.89
CA HIS A 173 13.53 3.72 -1.13
C HIS A 173 13.03 4.00 -2.56
N VAL A 174 12.06 4.91 -2.71
CA VAL A 174 11.42 5.28 -3.98
C VAL A 174 11.22 6.80 -4.01
N GLY A 175 12.16 7.51 -4.63
CA GLY A 175 12.27 8.97 -4.53
C GLY A 175 12.36 9.40 -3.07
N ASP A 176 11.51 10.35 -2.68
CA ASP A 176 11.45 10.87 -1.30
C ASP A 176 10.56 10.02 -0.37
N THR A 177 10.11 8.85 -0.83
CA THR A 177 9.23 7.95 -0.07
C THR A 177 9.89 6.59 0.14
N SER A 178 9.32 5.78 1.04
CA SER A 178 9.78 4.41 1.22
C SER A 178 8.61 3.45 1.41
N LEU A 179 8.72 2.26 0.83
CA LEU A 179 7.85 1.12 1.11
C LEU A 179 8.58 0.19 2.09
N ARG A 180 7.93 -0.21 3.17
CA ARG A 180 8.53 -1.08 4.17
C ARG A 180 7.85 -2.45 4.18
N PHE A 181 8.64 -3.51 4.17
CA PHE A 181 8.20 -4.83 4.57
C PHE A 181 8.74 -5.10 5.96
N GLY A 182 7.83 -5.26 6.91
CA GLY A 182 8.14 -5.67 8.27
C GLY A 182 9.00 -6.92 8.30
N LYS A 183 9.75 -7.09 9.38
CA LYS A 183 10.44 -8.36 9.66
C LYS A 183 9.45 -9.53 9.53
N PRO A 184 9.79 -10.59 8.78
CA PRO A 184 8.86 -11.67 8.48
C PRO A 184 8.45 -12.44 9.75
N LEU A 185 7.15 -12.68 9.89
CA LEU A 185 6.62 -13.62 10.86
C LEU A 185 6.76 -15.03 10.29
N VAL A 186 7.62 -15.83 10.90
CA VAL A 186 7.82 -17.22 10.48
C VAL A 186 7.24 -18.17 11.53
N TYR A 187 6.44 -19.14 11.12
CA TYR A 187 5.78 -20.05 12.05
C TYR A 187 5.41 -21.41 11.45
N GLN A 188 5.26 -22.41 12.32
CA GLN A 188 4.64 -23.69 12.01
C GLN A 188 3.32 -23.80 12.77
N ARG A 189 2.30 -24.40 12.15
CA ARG A 189 1.03 -24.69 12.83
C ARG A 189 1.16 -26.02 13.59
N SER A 190 0.74 -26.07 14.86
CA SER A 190 0.66 -27.29 15.67
C SER A 190 -0.59 -27.22 16.54
N GLU A 191 -1.45 -28.24 16.48
CA GLU A 191 -2.65 -28.37 17.34
C GLU A 191 -3.50 -27.08 17.44
N GLY A 192 -3.65 -26.36 16.32
CA GLY A 192 -4.41 -25.11 16.26
C GLY A 192 -3.65 -23.84 16.69
N ALA A 193 -2.44 -23.96 17.25
CA ALA A 193 -1.59 -22.84 17.64
C ALA A 193 -0.46 -22.55 16.62
N ARG A 194 -0.03 -21.28 16.55
CA ARG A 194 1.16 -20.86 15.79
C ARG A 194 2.41 -20.98 16.66
N ARG A 195 3.31 -21.89 16.33
CA ARG A 195 4.65 -21.96 16.92
C ARG A 195 5.60 -21.09 16.10
N LYS A 196 6.05 -19.97 16.69
CA LYS A 196 6.99 -19.07 16.04
C LYS A 196 8.35 -19.76 15.79
N VAL A 197 8.93 -19.47 14.64
CA VAL A 197 10.29 -19.84 14.23
C VAL A 197 11.06 -18.53 14.02
N ALA A 198 12.34 -18.51 14.38
CA ALA A 198 13.15 -17.32 14.13
C ALA A 198 13.26 -17.06 12.62
N GLY A 199 12.91 -15.86 12.17
CA GLY A 199 12.98 -15.46 10.78
C GLY A 199 13.45 -14.02 10.64
N ARG A 200 14.17 -13.72 9.55
CA ARG A 200 14.54 -12.36 9.15
C ARG A 200 14.74 -12.28 7.64
N TRP A 201 14.63 -11.08 7.11
CA TRP A 201 15.16 -10.75 5.79
C TRP A 201 16.68 -10.97 5.74
N ALA A 202 17.18 -11.42 4.60
CA ALA A 202 18.60 -11.60 4.36
C ALA A 202 18.95 -11.14 2.95
N PHE A 203 19.96 -10.28 2.82
CA PHE A 203 20.54 -9.96 1.52
C PHE A 203 21.42 -11.11 1.06
N GLU A 204 21.23 -11.53 -0.18
CA GLU A 204 22.20 -12.37 -0.89
C GLU A 204 23.26 -11.51 -1.58
N ASN A 205 22.83 -10.37 -2.12
CA ASN A 205 23.69 -9.35 -2.71
C ASN A 205 22.97 -7.99 -2.60
N ARG A 206 23.47 -6.93 -3.25
CA ARG A 206 22.92 -5.56 -3.13
C ARG A 206 21.48 -5.41 -3.61
N THR A 207 20.99 -6.29 -4.48
CA THR A 207 19.67 -6.17 -5.13
C THR A 207 18.74 -7.36 -4.85
N THR A 208 19.29 -8.50 -4.42
CA THR A 208 18.53 -9.72 -4.14
C THR A 208 18.43 -9.96 -2.64
N VAL A 209 17.20 -10.15 -2.17
CA VAL A 209 16.88 -10.54 -0.80
C VAL A 209 16.15 -11.87 -0.77
N GLY A 210 16.29 -12.58 0.34
CA GLY A 210 15.51 -13.77 0.68
C GLY A 210 15.30 -13.82 2.18
N PHE A 211 15.20 -15.02 2.72
CA PHE A 211 14.94 -15.24 4.14
C PHE A 211 16.03 -16.07 4.79
N HIS A 212 16.44 -15.64 5.99
CA HIS A 212 17.14 -16.53 6.90
C HIS A 212 16.13 -17.08 7.91
N VAL A 213 15.96 -18.40 7.91
CA VAL A 213 15.06 -19.14 8.80
C VAL A 213 15.90 -19.93 9.81
N GLY A 214 15.60 -19.78 11.10
CA GLY A 214 16.21 -20.57 12.18
C GLY A 214 15.67 -21.99 12.23
N SER A 215 16.16 -22.83 13.15
CA SER A 215 15.78 -24.25 13.22
C SER A 215 14.27 -24.47 13.38
N TYR A 216 13.71 -25.40 12.60
CA TYR A 216 12.30 -25.80 12.61
C TYR A 216 12.16 -27.31 12.29
N ASP A 217 10.96 -27.88 12.47
CA ASP A 217 10.69 -29.27 12.08
C ASP A 217 10.42 -29.35 10.57
N ALA A 218 11.42 -29.75 9.78
CA ALA A 218 11.32 -29.82 8.31
C ALA A 218 10.25 -30.79 7.79
N ARG A 219 9.69 -31.67 8.64
CA ARG A 219 8.60 -32.59 8.26
C ARG A 219 7.23 -31.92 8.28
N ARG A 220 7.14 -30.66 8.73
CA ARG A 220 5.90 -29.88 8.81
C ARG A 220 5.98 -28.65 7.92
N PRO A 221 4.85 -28.19 7.37
CA PRO A 221 4.82 -26.92 6.64
C PRO A 221 5.32 -25.75 7.48
N LEU A 222 6.00 -24.82 6.82
CA LEU A 222 6.48 -23.57 7.39
C LEU A 222 5.81 -22.42 6.63
N VAL A 223 5.26 -21.46 7.35
CA VAL A 223 4.74 -20.22 6.76
C VAL A 223 5.72 -19.09 7.02
N ILE A 224 6.08 -18.36 5.96
CA ILE A 224 6.82 -17.12 6.02
C ILE A 224 5.87 -16.02 5.55
N ASP A 225 5.50 -15.13 6.47
CA ASP A 225 4.54 -14.03 6.29
C ASP A 225 5.28 -12.70 6.43
N PRO A 226 5.65 -12.04 5.31
CA PRO A 226 6.21 -10.70 5.35
C PRO A 226 5.09 -9.64 5.40
N THR A 227 5.01 -8.92 6.51
CA THR A 227 4.01 -7.86 6.69
C THR A 227 4.35 -6.64 5.83
N ILE A 228 3.44 -6.15 4.98
CA ILE A 228 3.64 -4.90 4.25
C ILE A 228 3.24 -3.74 5.16
N VAL A 229 4.19 -2.87 5.50
CA VAL A 229 3.91 -1.61 6.19
C VAL A 229 4.03 -0.46 5.21
N LEU A 230 2.88 0.11 4.86
CA LEU A 230 2.85 1.37 4.14
C LEU A 230 3.28 2.48 5.11
N ALA A 231 4.35 3.18 4.76
CA ALA A 231 4.84 4.35 5.48
C ALA A 231 5.12 5.46 4.47
N THR A 232 5.02 6.71 4.91
CA THR A 232 5.48 7.86 4.14
C THR A 232 6.18 8.82 5.09
N TYR A 233 7.07 9.64 4.55
CA TYR A 233 7.77 10.66 5.32
C TYR A 233 7.12 12.04 5.13
N VAL A 234 6.97 12.77 6.23
CA VAL A 234 6.45 14.14 6.27
C VAL A 234 7.32 14.92 7.25
N GLY A 235 8.19 15.76 6.73
CA GLY A 235 9.17 16.55 7.47
C GLY A 235 10.15 17.23 6.50
N GLY A 236 10.91 18.20 7.00
CA GLY A 236 12.02 18.86 6.33
C GLY A 236 13.37 18.50 6.98
N GLY A 237 14.38 19.34 6.77
CA GLY A 237 15.75 19.08 7.19
C GLY A 237 16.05 19.32 8.67
N LEU A 238 15.10 19.87 9.44
CA LEU A 238 15.25 20.14 10.87
C LEU A 238 14.22 19.36 11.71
N THR A 239 13.76 19.92 12.82
CA THR A 239 12.88 19.25 13.78
C THR A 239 11.41 19.45 13.40
N ASP A 240 10.73 18.34 13.14
CA ASP A 240 9.30 18.29 12.88
C ASP A 240 8.61 17.30 13.82
N GLN A 241 7.58 17.76 14.51
CA GLN A 241 6.87 16.95 15.51
C GLN A 241 5.39 16.98 15.22
N ALA A 242 4.80 15.83 14.89
CA ALA A 242 3.35 15.67 14.80
C ALA A 242 2.76 15.42 16.19
N PHE A 243 1.72 16.17 16.55
CA PHE A 243 1.05 16.05 17.86
C PHE A 243 -0.35 15.47 17.78
N ALA A 244 -1.02 15.57 16.63
CA ALA A 244 -2.35 15.00 16.46
C ALA A 244 -2.61 14.50 15.04
N ILE A 245 -3.47 13.49 14.95
CA ILE A 245 -3.90 12.83 13.72
C ILE A 245 -5.43 12.70 13.70
N ALA A 246 -6.04 12.95 12.55
CA ALA A 246 -7.45 12.68 12.28
C ALA A 246 -7.64 12.05 10.89
N LEU A 247 -8.77 11.36 10.71
CA LEU A 247 -9.16 10.76 9.43
C LEU A 247 -10.46 11.39 8.95
N ASP A 248 -10.57 11.65 7.64
CA ASP A 248 -11.87 11.92 7.02
C ASP A 248 -12.60 10.62 6.62
N ALA A 249 -13.84 10.74 6.14
CA ALA A 249 -14.63 9.60 5.66
C ALA A 249 -14.00 8.87 4.45
N SER A 250 -13.09 9.52 3.75
CA SER A 250 -12.31 8.93 2.64
C SER A 250 -11.01 8.26 3.11
N ALA A 251 -10.80 8.16 4.44
CA ALA A 251 -9.58 7.72 5.10
C ALA A 251 -8.33 8.53 4.72
N ASN A 252 -8.50 9.77 4.25
CA ASN A 252 -7.36 10.68 4.12
C ASN A 252 -6.89 11.06 5.52
N VAL A 253 -5.58 11.19 5.68
CA VAL A 253 -4.95 11.43 6.98
C VAL A 253 -4.62 12.90 7.11
N TYR A 254 -5.07 13.50 8.20
CA TYR A 254 -4.76 14.87 8.56
C TYR A 254 -3.82 14.87 9.75
N LEU A 255 -2.72 15.60 9.64
CA LEU A 255 -1.70 15.75 10.67
C LEU A 255 -1.56 17.23 11.03
N THR A 256 -1.35 17.51 12.31
CA THR A 256 -0.87 18.82 12.76
C THR A 256 0.20 18.64 13.81
N GLY A 257 1.00 19.69 13.99
CA GLY A 257 2.18 19.66 14.82
C GLY A 257 2.93 20.98 14.75
N ASN A 258 4.23 20.92 15.00
CA ASN A 258 5.15 22.02 14.77
C ASN A 258 6.35 21.60 13.92
N THR A 259 6.96 22.58 13.26
CA THR A 259 8.15 22.44 12.44
C THR A 259 9.04 23.66 12.64
N ASN A 260 10.36 23.49 12.69
CA ASN A 260 11.31 24.59 12.47
C ASN A 260 12.09 24.43 11.16
N SER A 261 11.66 23.51 10.30
CA SER A 261 12.26 23.22 9.01
C SER A 261 11.83 24.26 7.99
N ALA A 262 12.79 25.00 7.42
CA ALA A 262 12.50 25.97 6.36
C ALA A 262 12.13 25.33 5.02
N ASP A 263 12.42 24.04 4.88
CA ASP A 263 12.15 23.17 3.75
C ASP A 263 11.05 22.14 4.06
N PHE A 264 10.19 22.40 5.05
CA PHE A 264 9.05 21.53 5.32
C PHE A 264 8.16 21.43 4.05
N PRO A 265 7.74 20.22 3.66
CA PRO A 265 7.16 20.02 2.34
C PRO A 265 5.72 20.56 2.27
N THR A 266 5.55 21.75 1.69
CA THR A 266 4.25 22.37 1.43
C THR A 266 3.70 21.98 0.05
N THR A 267 2.39 22.22 -0.18
CA THR A 267 1.76 22.05 -1.48
C THR A 267 1.75 23.35 -2.29
N VAL A 268 1.77 23.25 -3.62
CA VAL A 268 1.59 24.43 -4.50
C VAL A 268 0.24 25.09 -4.18
N GLY A 269 0.26 26.41 -3.95
CA GLY A 269 -0.93 27.17 -3.55
C GLY A 269 -1.34 26.99 -2.09
N ALA A 270 -0.46 26.46 -1.23
CA ALA A 270 -0.66 26.43 0.21
C ALA A 270 -0.95 27.83 0.78
N PHE A 271 -1.69 27.87 1.89
CA PHE A 271 -2.04 29.11 2.58
C PHE A 271 -0.79 29.90 3.01
N GLN A 272 0.18 29.22 3.61
CA GLN A 272 1.53 29.72 3.86
C GLN A 272 2.52 28.69 3.29
N PRO A 273 3.09 28.94 2.09
CA PRO A 273 3.97 27.99 1.40
C PRO A 273 5.41 27.98 1.95
N THR A 274 5.81 29.05 2.64
CA THR A 274 7.11 29.24 3.29
C THR A 274 6.90 29.64 4.73
N PRO A 275 7.82 29.30 5.65
CA PRO A 275 7.67 29.74 7.03
C PRO A 275 7.77 31.27 7.10
N PRO A 276 6.97 31.94 7.95
CA PRO A 276 7.05 33.38 8.15
C PRO A 276 8.34 33.83 8.84
N SER A 277 9.05 32.94 9.54
CA SER A 277 10.33 33.24 10.19
C SER A 277 11.21 31.98 10.34
N ALA A 278 12.37 32.11 10.99
CA ALA A 278 13.23 30.97 11.34
C ALA A 278 12.82 30.27 12.66
N ARG A 279 11.63 30.59 13.19
CA ARG A 279 11.11 30.06 14.45
C ARG A 279 10.34 28.75 14.22
N VAL A 280 9.73 28.25 15.29
CA VAL A 280 8.88 27.07 15.23
C VAL A 280 7.49 27.50 14.78
N ASP A 281 7.00 26.96 13.68
CA ASP A 281 5.66 27.21 13.15
C ASP A 281 4.78 25.96 13.32
N ALA A 282 3.47 26.16 13.44
CA ALA A 282 2.55 25.05 13.30
C ALA A 282 2.51 24.58 11.85
N PHE A 283 2.12 23.32 11.61
CA PHE A 283 1.82 22.85 10.26
C PHE A 283 0.47 22.13 10.21
N VAL A 284 -0.09 22.04 9.01
CA VAL A 284 -1.22 21.16 8.70
C VAL A 284 -0.92 20.42 7.42
N VAL A 285 -1.02 19.09 7.46
CA VAL A 285 -0.80 18.22 6.30
C VAL A 285 -2.02 17.33 6.11
N LYS A 286 -2.44 17.16 4.86
CA LYS A 286 -3.42 16.15 4.43
C LYS A 286 -2.77 15.17 3.46
N LEU A 287 -2.63 13.92 3.87
CA LEU A 287 -2.24 12.81 3.00
C LEU A 287 -3.47 12.13 2.43
N ASN A 288 -3.39 11.68 1.18
CA ASN A 288 -4.42 10.80 0.64
C ASN A 288 -4.44 9.45 1.41
N SER A 289 -5.54 8.72 1.35
CA SER A 289 -5.69 7.40 2.01
C SER A 289 -4.72 6.33 1.51
N ALA A 290 -4.08 6.60 0.38
CA ALA A 290 -3.01 5.80 -0.20
C ALA A 290 -1.63 6.08 0.41
N PHE A 291 -1.48 7.14 1.22
CA PHE A 291 -0.20 7.66 1.70
C PHE A 291 0.82 7.97 0.59
N THR A 292 0.36 8.18 -0.65
CA THR A 292 1.20 8.40 -1.83
C THR A 292 1.31 9.87 -2.23
N ALA A 293 0.44 10.73 -1.71
CA ALA A 293 0.46 12.15 -2.00
C ALA A 293 -0.01 12.99 -0.82
N ARG A 294 0.70 14.10 -0.59
CA ARG A 294 0.22 15.24 0.19
C ARG A 294 -0.72 16.05 -0.70
N THR A 295 -2.01 16.07 -0.35
CA THR A 295 -3.06 16.81 -1.08
C THR A 295 -3.21 18.26 -0.58
N TYR A 296 -2.79 18.51 0.66
CA TYR A 296 -2.68 19.83 1.26
C TYR A 296 -1.51 19.80 2.25
N SER A 297 -0.70 20.84 2.27
CA SER A 297 0.35 21.01 3.28
C SER A 297 0.74 22.47 3.38
N THR A 298 0.68 23.03 4.58
CA THR A 298 0.94 24.45 4.84
C THR A 298 1.65 24.64 6.18
N TYR A 299 2.42 25.72 6.28
CA TYR A 299 2.74 26.32 7.57
C TYR A 299 1.51 27.05 8.13
N LEU A 300 1.50 27.26 9.44
CA LEU A 300 0.59 28.14 10.16
C LEU A 300 1.37 28.81 11.30
N GLY A 301 1.64 30.10 11.13
CA GLY A 301 2.32 30.89 12.16
C GLY A 301 2.44 32.35 11.78
N GLY A 302 3.21 33.08 12.58
CA GLY A 302 3.54 34.48 12.38
C GLY A 302 5.03 34.77 12.48
N THR A 303 5.39 36.05 12.44
CA THR A 303 6.81 36.46 12.38
C THR A 303 7.51 36.48 13.74
N THR A 304 6.79 36.29 14.84
CA THR A 304 7.29 36.40 16.22
C THR A 304 6.86 35.18 17.05
N GLY A 305 7.65 34.76 18.04
CA GLY A 305 7.26 33.64 18.89
C GLY A 305 7.17 32.27 18.19
N ASP A 306 6.83 31.24 18.96
CA ASP A 306 6.68 29.87 18.47
C ASP A 306 5.18 29.51 18.40
N ASP A 307 4.82 28.71 17.39
CA ASP A 307 3.45 28.28 17.12
C ASP A 307 3.38 26.75 17.03
N ALA A 308 2.29 26.14 17.50
CA ALA A 308 2.11 24.70 17.40
C ALA A 308 0.63 24.30 17.32
N GLY A 309 0.31 23.41 16.37
CA GLY A 309 -0.96 22.70 16.33
C GLY A 309 -0.91 21.48 17.26
N ARG A 310 -1.80 21.43 18.26
CA ARG A 310 -1.87 20.37 19.28
C ARG A 310 -3.05 19.42 19.09
N GLY A 311 -4.07 19.83 18.35
CA GLY A 311 -5.26 19.03 18.07
C GLY A 311 -5.75 19.25 16.67
N ILE A 312 -6.30 18.20 16.05
CA ILE A 312 -6.96 18.28 14.75
C ILE A 312 -8.21 17.40 14.75
N ALA A 313 -9.31 17.93 14.22
CA ALA A 313 -10.54 17.21 13.97
C ALA A 313 -11.01 17.47 12.54
N VAL A 314 -11.73 16.52 11.95
CA VAL A 314 -12.23 16.63 10.57
C VAL A 314 -13.72 16.35 10.55
N ASP A 315 -14.50 17.23 9.93
CA ASP A 315 -15.94 17.02 9.77
C ASP A 315 -16.27 16.09 8.58
N ALA A 316 -17.56 15.75 8.45
CA ALA A 316 -18.04 14.86 7.38
C ALA A 316 -17.87 15.45 5.96
N THR A 317 -17.66 16.76 5.83
CA THR A 317 -17.42 17.45 4.56
C THR A 317 -15.92 17.59 4.24
N GLY A 318 -15.05 17.14 5.15
CA GLY A 318 -13.59 17.15 4.98
C GLY A 318 -12.90 18.44 5.44
N ASN A 319 -13.59 19.32 6.16
CA ASN A 319 -12.97 20.52 6.73
C ASN A 319 -12.15 20.14 7.97
N ALA A 320 -10.92 20.63 8.04
CA ALA A 320 -10.05 20.43 9.18
C ALA A 320 -10.16 21.60 10.17
N TYR A 321 -10.32 21.27 11.45
CA TYR A 321 -10.33 22.19 12.57
C TYR A 321 -9.09 21.92 13.40
N VAL A 322 -8.24 22.93 13.55
CA VAL A 322 -6.95 22.82 14.24
C VAL A 322 -6.97 23.67 15.49
N THR A 323 -6.52 23.10 16.60
CA THR A 323 -6.34 23.81 17.87
C THR A 323 -4.87 23.74 18.29
N GLY A 324 -4.42 24.71 19.07
CA GLY A 324 -3.01 24.87 19.38
C GLY A 324 -2.74 26.11 20.20
N PHE A 325 -1.48 26.54 20.21
CA PHE A 325 -1.08 27.84 20.75
C PHE A 325 -0.33 28.63 19.69
N THR A 326 -0.39 29.96 19.83
CA THR A 326 0.43 30.90 19.09
C THR A 326 1.06 31.89 20.05
N ALA A 327 2.34 32.17 19.86
CA ALA A 327 3.04 33.27 20.54
C ALA A 327 3.37 34.42 19.57
N SER A 328 2.81 34.36 18.36
CA SER A 328 2.91 35.39 17.34
C SER A 328 2.00 36.59 17.61
N THR A 329 2.44 37.77 17.15
CA THR A 329 1.72 39.05 17.21
C THR A 329 1.38 39.58 15.83
#